data_AF-A0A183EPZ5-F1
#
_entry.id   AF-A0A183EPZ5-F1
#
_cell.length_a   1.000
_cell.length_b   1.000
_cell.length_c   1.000
_cell.angle_alpha   90.00
_cell.angle_beta   90.00
_cell.angle_gamma   90.00
#
_symmetry.space_group_name_H-M   'P 1'
#
loop_
_entity.id
_entity.type
_entity.pdbx_description
1 polymer ?
#
loop_
_entity_poly.entity_id
_entity_poly.type
_entity_poly.pdbx_seq_one_letter_code
_entity_poly.pdbx_strand_id
1 'polypeptide(L)'
;MKLEVLDPLDNWRELRVATVYEIMEDGYLKIVFDGEEMEEDPVPLHYSSELLFPVGYAEKHGLRLKGPTGAQVFQWEAYLKQSQSVAAPESLFENFSEDVLSNFKIGAKLEAVDLCEPNLICTATVAAHHGRILEIEYDGWDSSFNQLFDYK
;
A
#
# COMPACT_ATOMS: atom_id res chain seq x y z
N MET A 1 3.13 15.98 5.16
CA MET A 1 2.01 15.20 5.75
C MET A 1 2.40 13.73 5.72
N LYS A 2 1.94 12.91 6.67
CA LYS A 2 2.21 11.47 6.71
C LYS A 2 1.03 10.66 6.19
N LEU A 3 1.33 9.53 5.54
CA LEU A 3 0.37 8.63 4.93
C LEU A 3 0.94 7.21 4.87
N GLU A 4 0.11 6.28 4.41
CA GLU A 4 0.51 4.91 4.09
C GLU A 4 0.60 4.76 2.57
N VAL A 5 1.59 4.01 2.09
CA VAL A 5 1.80 3.81 0.64
C VAL A 5 2.07 2.35 0.34
N LEU A 6 1.39 1.81 -0.67
CA LEU A 6 1.78 0.54 -1.27
C LEU A 6 2.99 0.81 -2.17
N ASP A 7 4.17 0.51 -1.67
CA ASP A 7 5.43 0.91 -2.30
C ASP A 7 5.65 0.16 -3.62
N PRO A 8 5.67 0.86 -4.77
CA PRO A 8 5.86 0.22 -6.07
C PRO A 8 7.29 -0.28 -6.30
N LEU A 9 8.24 0.06 -5.42
CA LEU A 9 9.64 -0.35 -5.49
C LEU A 9 9.98 -1.50 -4.52
N ASP A 10 9.06 -1.86 -3.62
CA ASP A 10 9.19 -2.99 -2.71
C ASP A 10 8.51 -4.24 -3.32
N ASN A 11 8.23 -5.23 -2.48
CA ASN A 11 7.72 -6.54 -2.86
C ASN A 11 6.18 -6.62 -3.04
N TRP A 12 5.46 -5.51 -2.88
CA TRP A 12 3.99 -5.43 -2.96
C TRP A 12 3.24 -6.24 -1.90
N ARG A 13 3.81 -6.49 -0.71
CA ARG A 13 3.22 -7.38 0.32
C ARG A 13 2.75 -6.69 1.59
N GLU A 14 3.02 -5.39 1.71
CA GLU A 14 2.66 -4.56 2.86
C GLU A 14 2.67 -3.08 2.48
N LEU A 15 1.98 -2.26 3.30
CA LEU A 15 2.07 -0.81 3.18
C LEU A 15 3.32 -0.31 3.90
N ARG A 16 3.85 0.84 3.49
CA ARG A 16 4.95 1.54 4.15
C ARG A 16 4.49 2.88 4.71
N VAL A 17 5.07 3.25 5.85
CA VAL A 17 4.96 4.61 6.40
C VAL A 17 5.70 5.57 5.48
N ALA A 18 5.01 6.62 5.03
CA ALA A 18 5.58 7.58 4.09
C ALA A 18 5.23 9.03 4.44
N THR A 19 6.03 9.95 3.89
CA THR A 19 5.88 11.39 4.02
C THR A 19 5.77 12.04 2.64
N VAL A 20 4.80 12.94 2.46
CA VAL A 20 4.81 13.89 1.34
C VAL A 20 5.97 14.86 1.55
N TYR A 21 7.01 14.73 0.74
CA TYR A 21 8.22 15.54 0.76
C TYR A 21 8.03 16.86 0.02
N GLU A 22 7.43 16.80 -1.19
CA GLU A 22 7.23 17.96 -2.06
C GLU A 22 5.90 17.85 -2.80
N ILE A 23 5.20 18.96 -2.96
CA ILE A 23 4.02 19.07 -3.83
C ILE A 23 4.49 19.69 -5.15
N MET A 24 4.25 19.00 -6.25
CA MET A 24 4.61 19.41 -7.59
C MET A 24 3.41 19.97 -8.35
N GLU A 25 3.64 20.42 -9.58
CA GLU A 25 2.58 20.84 -10.50
C GLU A 25 1.71 19.64 -10.92
N ASP A 26 0.52 19.94 -11.47
CA ASP A 26 -0.41 18.97 -12.04
C ASP A 26 -0.80 17.80 -11.11
N GLY A 27 -0.80 18.03 -9.79
CA GLY A 27 -1.25 17.06 -8.80
C GLY A 27 -0.22 15.99 -8.43
N TYR A 28 1.03 16.09 -8.87
CA TYR A 28 2.08 15.17 -8.47
C TYR A 28 2.64 15.50 -7.08
N LEU A 29 3.02 14.45 -6.36
CA LEU A 29 3.61 14.49 -5.03
C LEU A 29 4.93 13.71 -5.08
N LYS A 30 5.99 14.26 -4.50
CA LYS A 30 7.18 13.47 -4.17
C LYS A 30 6.97 12.82 -2.81
N ILE A 31 6.95 11.49 -2.81
CA ILE A 31 6.80 10.66 -1.62
C ILE A 31 8.16 10.15 -1.20
N VAL A 32 8.47 10.25 0.09
CA VAL A 32 9.63 9.58 0.70
C VAL A 32 9.14 8.56 1.72
N PHE A 33 9.76 7.39 1.76
CA PHE A 33 9.47 6.39 2.77
C PHE A 33 10.25 6.70 4.04
N ASP A 34 9.56 6.66 5.19
CA ASP A 34 10.23 6.96 6.44
C ASP A 34 11.09 5.76 6.86
N GLY A 35 12.33 5.99 7.31
CA GLY A 35 13.19 4.95 7.86
C GLY A 35 14.66 5.33 7.90
N GLU A 36 15.54 4.42 8.32
CA GLU A 36 16.99 4.67 8.37
C GLU A 36 17.62 4.74 6.96
N GLU A 37 16.95 4.19 5.95
CA GLU A 37 17.32 4.28 4.53
C GLU A 37 16.79 5.58 3.90
N MET A 38 17.04 6.75 4.52
CA MET A 38 16.70 8.08 3.95
C MET A 38 17.48 8.44 2.67
N GLU A 39 18.18 7.48 2.06
CA GLU A 39 18.90 7.66 0.79
C GLU A 39 18.07 7.25 -0.44
N GLU A 40 16.83 6.77 -0.27
CA GLU A 40 15.96 6.47 -1.42
C GLU A 40 15.47 7.77 -2.08
N ASP A 41 15.65 7.86 -3.40
CA ASP A 41 15.13 8.96 -4.21
C ASP A 41 13.60 9.08 -4.04
N PRO A 42 13.04 10.30 -3.88
CA PRO A 42 11.60 10.46 -3.74
C PRO A 42 10.84 9.88 -4.94
N VAL A 43 9.79 9.10 -4.65
CA VAL A 43 8.93 8.50 -5.68
C VAL A 43 7.84 9.49 -6.07
N PRO A 44 7.74 9.89 -7.36
CA PRO A 44 6.67 10.76 -7.82
C PRO A 44 5.36 9.96 -7.98
N LEU A 45 4.33 10.33 -7.23
CA LEU A 45 2.97 9.77 -7.35
C LEU A 45 1.96 10.90 -7.52
N HIS A 46 0.97 10.72 -8.41
CA HIS A 46 -0.16 11.64 -8.51
C HIS A 46 -1.05 11.51 -7.26
N TYR A 47 -1.68 12.59 -6.79
CA TYR A 47 -2.50 12.56 -5.56
C TYR A 47 -3.70 11.58 -5.65
N SER A 48 -4.15 11.27 -6.87
CA SER A 48 -5.21 10.28 -7.12
C SER A 48 -4.66 8.86 -7.34
N SER A 49 -3.37 8.63 -7.11
CA SER A 49 -2.75 7.31 -7.26
C SER A 49 -3.38 6.33 -6.27
N GLU A 50 -3.65 5.13 -6.76
CA GLU A 50 -4.21 4.05 -5.96
C GLU A 50 -3.22 3.46 -4.95
N LEU A 51 -1.96 3.86 -5.03
CA LEU A 51 -0.94 3.44 -4.09
C LEU A 51 -0.97 4.25 -2.79
N LEU A 52 -1.79 5.29 -2.70
CA LEU A 52 -1.86 6.19 -1.54
C LEU A 52 -3.02 5.82 -0.61
N PHE A 53 -2.74 5.74 0.69
CA PHE A 53 -3.71 5.36 1.72
C PHE A 53 -3.64 6.31 2.93
N PRO A 54 -4.78 6.59 3.60
CA PRO A 54 -4.78 7.39 4.81
C PRO A 54 -4.06 6.66 5.96
N VAL A 55 -3.56 7.44 6.91
CA VAL A 55 -3.02 6.91 8.17
C VAL A 55 -4.05 6.02 8.87
N GLY A 56 -3.66 4.81 9.23
CA GLY A 56 -4.50 3.82 9.91
C GLY A 56 -5.24 2.87 8.98
N TYR A 57 -5.07 2.99 7.66
CA TYR A 57 -5.71 2.09 6.70
C TYR A 57 -5.27 0.63 6.91
N ALA A 58 -3.97 0.38 7.07
CA ALA A 58 -3.42 -0.95 7.26
C ALA A 58 -4.00 -1.63 8.50
N GLU A 59 -3.97 -0.94 9.64
CA GLU A 59 -4.52 -1.44 10.90
C GLU A 59 -6.02 -1.73 10.79
N LYS A 60 -6.79 -0.79 10.21
CA LYS A 60 -8.24 -0.93 10.03
C LYS A 60 -8.61 -2.14 9.16
N HIS A 61 -7.80 -2.44 8.14
CA HIS A 61 -8.09 -3.47 7.15
C HIS A 61 -7.25 -4.75 7.31
N GLY A 62 -6.47 -4.88 8.40
CA GLY A 62 -5.71 -6.08 8.70
C GLY A 62 -4.51 -6.31 7.77
N LEU A 63 -3.96 -5.24 7.18
CA LEU A 63 -2.70 -5.29 6.43
C LEU A 63 -1.50 -5.08 7.37
N ARG A 64 -0.34 -5.57 6.95
CA ARG A 64 0.93 -5.21 7.58
C ARG A 64 1.33 -3.79 7.16
N LEU A 65 1.98 -3.09 8.08
CA LEU A 65 2.55 -1.77 7.88
C LEU A 65 4.01 -1.79 8.32
N LYS A 66 4.91 -1.54 7.36
CA LYS A 66 6.34 -1.37 7.59
C LYS A 66 6.62 0.02 8.13
N GLY A 67 6.96 0.08 9.42
CA GLY A 67 7.36 1.31 10.10
C GLY A 67 8.83 1.69 9.84
N PRO A 68 9.24 2.91 10.21
CA PRO A 68 10.55 3.47 9.89
C PRO A 68 11.75 2.77 10.55
N THR A 69 11.58 2.21 11.75
CA THR A 69 12.70 1.63 12.51
C THR A 69 12.82 0.11 12.35
N GLY A 70 12.05 -0.51 11.43
CA GLY A 70 11.97 -1.97 11.31
C GLY A 70 11.46 -2.69 12.56
N ALA A 71 10.98 -1.94 13.57
CA ALA A 71 10.41 -2.48 14.79
C ALA A 71 9.09 -3.21 14.48
N GLN A 72 8.90 -4.39 15.09
CA GLN A 72 7.69 -5.21 14.89
C GLN A 72 6.38 -4.52 15.28
N VAL A 73 6.44 -3.49 16.11
CA VAL A 73 5.25 -2.78 16.59
C VAL A 73 5.41 -1.29 16.29
N PHE A 74 4.75 -0.86 15.22
CA PHE A 74 4.61 0.55 14.86
C PHE A 74 3.25 1.08 15.32
N GLN A 75 3.22 2.32 15.83
CA GLN A 75 2.00 2.99 16.28
C GLN A 75 1.95 4.43 15.78
N TRP A 76 0.92 4.75 15.00
CA TRP A 76 0.76 6.07 14.39
C TRP A 76 0.68 7.21 15.39
N GLU A 77 -0.08 7.06 16.47
CA GLU A 77 -0.24 8.12 17.48
C GLU A 77 1.11 8.53 18.11
N ALA A 78 1.90 7.53 18.52
CA ALA A 78 3.21 7.76 19.09
C ALA A 78 4.17 8.37 18.06
N TYR A 79 4.13 7.86 16.83
CA TYR A 79 5.03 8.31 15.76
C TYR A 79 4.74 9.75 15.33
N LEU A 80 3.48 10.12 15.10
CA LEU A 80 3.09 11.49 14.73
C LEU A 80 3.48 12.49 15.81
N LYS A 81 3.32 12.11 17.10
CA LYS A 81 3.75 12.92 18.24
C LYS A 81 5.27 13.08 18.28
N GLN A 82 6.02 11.99 18.08
CA GLN A 82 7.48 11.99 18.09
C GLN A 82 8.06 12.80 16.93
N SER A 83 7.51 12.64 15.72
CA SER A 83 7.98 13.32 14.51
C SER A 83 7.40 14.73 14.35
N GLN A 84 6.58 15.19 15.29
CA GLN A 84 5.87 16.47 15.25
C GLN A 84 5.15 16.71 13.92
N SER A 85 4.59 15.65 13.35
CA SER A 85 3.98 15.65 12.03
C SER A 85 2.47 15.45 12.12
N VAL A 86 1.78 15.75 11.02
CA VAL A 86 0.35 15.52 10.89
C VAL A 86 0.06 14.48 9.81
N ALA A 87 -0.97 13.66 10.04
CA ALA A 87 -1.52 12.78 9.02
C ALA A 87 -2.13 13.60 7.87
N ALA A 88 -2.05 13.09 6.66
CA ALA A 88 -2.82 13.59 5.54
C ALA A 88 -4.33 13.39 5.84
N PRO A 89 -5.19 14.42 5.65
CA PRO A 89 -6.63 14.29 5.90
C PRO A 89 -7.26 13.17 5.06
N GLU A 90 -8.11 12.35 5.68
CA GLU A 90 -8.83 11.26 4.99
C GLU A 90 -9.62 11.75 3.77
N SER A 91 -10.14 12.99 3.81
CA SER A 91 -10.89 13.59 2.70
C SER A 91 -10.10 13.81 1.42
N LEU A 92 -8.76 13.65 1.46
CA LEU A 92 -7.91 13.71 0.27
C LEU A 92 -7.83 12.37 -0.47
N PHE A 93 -8.26 11.28 0.16
CA PHE A 93 -8.22 9.94 -0.41
C PHE A 93 -9.59 9.59 -0.99
N GLU A 94 -9.59 8.95 -2.16
CA GLU A 94 -10.84 8.58 -2.79
C GLU A 94 -11.52 7.42 -2.05
N ASN A 95 -12.81 7.59 -1.76
CA ASN A 95 -13.64 6.51 -1.26
C ASN A 95 -13.69 5.35 -2.26
N PHE A 96 -13.84 4.13 -1.76
CA PHE A 96 -14.04 2.94 -2.57
C PHE A 96 -15.44 2.35 -2.33
N SER A 97 -15.92 1.56 -3.29
CA SER A 97 -17.22 0.90 -3.19
C SER A 97 -17.05 -0.58 -2.92
N GLU A 98 -17.58 -1.05 -1.80
CA GLU A 98 -17.60 -2.48 -1.48
C GLU A 98 -18.43 -3.30 -2.48
N ASP A 99 -19.33 -2.68 -3.24
CA ASP A 99 -20.10 -3.39 -4.27
C ASP A 99 -19.18 -4.01 -5.34
N VAL A 100 -18.03 -3.39 -5.63
CA VAL A 100 -17.06 -3.89 -6.61
C VAL A 100 -16.42 -5.21 -6.13
N LEU A 101 -16.22 -5.37 -4.82
CA LEU A 101 -15.67 -6.60 -4.24
C LEU A 101 -16.55 -7.82 -4.50
N SER A 102 -17.84 -7.64 -4.79
CA SER A 102 -18.73 -8.76 -5.15
C SER A 102 -18.30 -9.45 -6.46
N ASN A 103 -17.54 -8.76 -7.31
CA ASN A 103 -16.94 -9.32 -8.54
C ASN A 103 -15.68 -10.14 -8.26
N PHE A 104 -15.00 -9.89 -7.14
CA PHE A 104 -13.79 -10.58 -6.71
C PHE A 104 -14.12 -11.50 -5.55
N LYS A 105 -14.64 -12.70 -5.82
CA LYS A 105 -14.97 -13.63 -4.72
C LYS A 105 -13.69 -14.25 -4.17
N ILE A 106 -13.54 -14.27 -2.84
CA ILE A 106 -12.47 -15.04 -2.19
C ILE A 106 -12.54 -16.51 -2.65
N GLY A 107 -11.40 -17.06 -3.06
CA GLY A 107 -11.26 -18.38 -3.67
C GLY A 107 -11.45 -18.41 -5.19
N ALA A 108 -11.86 -17.31 -5.83
CA ALA A 108 -11.94 -17.22 -7.28
C ALA A 108 -10.54 -17.32 -7.91
N LYS A 109 -10.49 -18.00 -9.06
CA LYS A 109 -9.27 -18.21 -9.86
C LYS A 109 -9.13 -17.13 -10.91
N LEU A 110 -7.91 -16.68 -11.17
CA LEU A 110 -7.57 -15.67 -12.16
C LEU A 110 -6.13 -15.84 -12.66
N GLU A 111 -5.75 -15.03 -13.63
CA GLU A 111 -4.35 -14.85 -14.06
C GLU A 111 -3.87 -13.50 -13.51
N ALA A 112 -2.72 -13.48 -12.84
CA ALA A 112 -2.12 -12.27 -12.28
C ALA A 112 -0.68 -12.11 -12.73
N VAL A 113 -0.26 -10.87 -12.98
CA VAL A 113 1.13 -10.54 -13.26
C VAL A 113 1.92 -10.56 -11.96
N ASP A 114 3.10 -11.16 -11.94
CA ASP A 114 4.03 -10.98 -10.81
C ASP A 114 4.58 -9.53 -10.84
N LEU A 115 4.21 -8.72 -9.84
CA LEU A 115 4.62 -7.31 -9.78
C LEU A 115 6.14 -7.13 -9.57
N CYS A 116 6.84 -8.15 -9.08
CA CYS A 116 8.30 -8.17 -8.98
C CYS A 116 8.96 -8.61 -10.30
N GLU A 117 8.27 -9.41 -11.11
CA GLU A 117 8.74 -9.90 -12.41
C GLU A 117 7.65 -9.73 -13.49
N PRO A 118 7.41 -8.52 -14.02
CA PRO A 118 6.23 -8.22 -14.85
C PRO A 118 6.09 -8.98 -16.17
N ASN A 119 7.09 -9.77 -16.55
CA ASN A 119 7.03 -10.68 -17.70
C ASN A 119 6.31 -12.01 -17.37
N LEU A 120 6.05 -12.29 -16.10
CA LEU A 120 5.38 -13.50 -15.64
C LEU A 120 3.90 -13.22 -15.42
N ILE A 121 3.05 -14.02 -16.07
CA ILE A 121 1.61 -14.11 -15.80
C ILE A 121 1.36 -15.50 -15.24
N CYS A 122 0.85 -15.55 -14.02
CA CYS A 122 0.73 -16.75 -13.22
C CYS A 122 -0.73 -17.07 -12.93
N THR A 123 -1.05 -18.36 -12.80
CA THR A 123 -2.33 -18.79 -12.24
C THR A 123 -2.40 -18.40 -10.76
N ALA A 124 -3.49 -17.78 -10.36
CA ALA A 124 -3.61 -17.19 -9.03
C ALA A 124 -5.04 -17.27 -8.49
N THR A 125 -5.16 -16.97 -7.20
CA THR A 125 -6.40 -17.02 -6.42
C THR A 125 -6.59 -15.73 -5.63
N VAL A 126 -7.82 -15.21 -5.60
CA VAL A 126 -8.19 -14.14 -4.65
C VAL A 126 -8.19 -14.72 -3.24
N ALA A 127 -7.20 -14.36 -2.42
CA ALA A 127 -6.99 -14.92 -1.09
C ALA A 127 -7.78 -14.16 -0.01
N ALA A 128 -7.74 -12.83 -0.05
CA ALA A 128 -8.38 -11.97 0.94
C ALA A 128 -8.72 -10.59 0.38
N HIS A 129 -9.57 -9.87 1.12
CA HIS A 129 -9.87 -8.46 0.88
C HIS A 129 -9.45 -7.63 2.09
N HIS A 130 -8.79 -6.52 1.82
CA HIS A 130 -8.30 -5.56 2.81
C HIS A 130 -8.81 -4.16 2.44
N GLY A 131 -10.13 -3.99 2.54
CA GLY A 131 -10.81 -2.81 1.99
C GLY A 131 -10.81 -2.87 0.47
N ARG A 132 -10.15 -1.93 -0.20
CA ARG A 132 -9.96 -1.93 -1.65
C ARG A 132 -8.78 -2.75 -2.18
N ILE A 133 -7.93 -3.23 -1.28
CA ILE A 133 -6.78 -4.07 -1.64
C ILE A 133 -7.22 -5.54 -1.69
N LEU A 134 -6.92 -6.21 -2.79
CA LEU A 134 -7.03 -7.65 -2.95
C LEU A 134 -5.67 -8.28 -2.62
N GLU A 135 -5.67 -9.30 -1.78
CA GLU A 135 -4.52 -10.18 -1.63
C GLU A 135 -4.63 -11.31 -2.66
N ILE A 136 -3.62 -11.43 -3.53
CA ILE A 136 -3.55 -12.41 -4.60
C ILE A 136 -2.49 -13.45 -4.24
N GLU A 137 -2.94 -14.71 -4.14
CA GLU A 137 -2.08 -15.88 -3.93
C GLU A 137 -1.73 -16.53 -5.27
N TYR A 138 -0.45 -16.83 -5.48
CA TYR A 138 0.03 -17.52 -6.68
C TYR A 138 -0.06 -19.03 -6.51
N ASP A 139 -0.86 -19.68 -7.33
CA ASP A 139 -1.15 -21.11 -7.19
C ASP A 139 0.15 -21.94 -7.33
N GLY A 140 0.44 -22.76 -6.32
CA GLY A 140 1.64 -23.61 -6.28
C GLY A 140 2.89 -22.95 -5.68
N TRP A 141 2.79 -21.68 -5.29
CA TRP A 141 3.83 -20.97 -4.55
C TRP A 141 3.47 -20.83 -3.05
N ASP A 142 4.46 -20.49 -2.24
CA ASP A 142 4.25 -20.23 -0.82
C ASP A 142 3.51 -18.90 -0.62
N SER A 143 2.64 -18.81 0.39
CA SER A 143 1.84 -17.60 0.65
C SER A 143 2.69 -16.38 1.00
N SER A 144 3.97 -16.55 1.35
CA SER A 144 4.91 -15.44 1.50
C SER A 144 5.16 -14.66 0.20
N PHE A 145 4.77 -15.21 -0.97
CA PHE A 145 4.81 -14.54 -2.27
C PHE A 145 3.50 -13.83 -2.64
N ASN A 146 2.46 -13.89 -1.79
CA ASN A 146 1.21 -13.19 -2.04
C ASN A 146 1.46 -11.69 -2.22
N GLN A 147 0.80 -11.10 -3.22
CA GLN A 147 0.94 -9.69 -3.56
C GLN A 147 -0.39 -8.96 -3.40
N LEU A 148 -0.29 -7.68 -3.08
CA LEU A 148 -1.40 -6.77 -2.88
C LEU A 148 -1.69 -6.00 -4.17
N PHE A 149 -2.93 -6.04 -4.62
CA PHE A 149 -3.42 -5.32 -5.78
C PHE A 149 -4.56 -4.40 -5.38
N ASP A 150 -4.59 -3.17 -5.88
CA ASP A 150 -5.82 -2.38 -5.84
C ASP A 150 -6.77 -2.85 -6.96
N TYR A 151 -8.09 -2.79 -6.72
CA TYR A 151 -9.07 -3.17 -7.75
C TYR A 151 -9.61 -2.00 -8.56
N LYS A 152 -9.31 -0.74 -8.19
CA LYS A 152 -9.78 0.42 -8.93
C LYS A 152 -9.04 0.54 -10.28
#